data_AF-A0A5B8QZS0-F1
#
_entry.id   AF-A0A5B8QZS0-F1
#
_cell.length_a   1.000
_cell.length_b   1.000
_cell.length_c   1.000
_cell.angle_alpha   90.00
_cell.angle_beta   90.00
_cell.angle_gamma   90.00
#
_symmetry.space_group_name_H-M   'P 1'
#
loop_
_entity.id
_entity.type
_entity.pdbx_description
1 polymer ?
#
loop_
_entity_poly.entity_id
_entity_poly.type
_entity_poly.pdbx_seq_one_letter_code
_entity_poly.pdbx_strand_id
1 'polypeptide(L)' 'MRKLVYQGFILTNSEGRTDTWKLTIGQQSRIGSLFELRRLVNYYLELGIVPATRASLQEAKQTQNSMSKNPLKPRKR' A
#
# COMPACT_ATOMS: atom_id res chain seq x y z
N MET A 1 2.41 22.46 -1.60
CA MET A 1 1.76 21.17 -1.26
C MET A 1 0.28 21.26 -1.61
N ARG A 2 -0.21 20.39 -2.49
CA ARG A 2 -1.64 20.34 -2.88
C ARG A 2 -2.38 19.27 -2.07
N LYS A 3 -3.62 19.56 -1.70
CA LYS A 3 -4.51 18.63 -1.00
C LYS A 3 -5.87 18.63 -1.69
N LEU A 4 -6.53 17.47 -1.71
CA LEU A 4 -7.86 17.30 -2.26
C LEU A 4 -8.65 16.38 -1.33
N VAL A 5 -9.88 16.77 -1.01
CA VAL A 5 -10.83 15.92 -0.30
C VAL A 5 -11.72 15.22 -1.32
N TYR A 6 -11.84 13.90 -1.23
CA TYR A 6 -12.69 13.09 -2.10
C TYR A 6 -13.41 12.03 -1.26
N GLN A 7 -14.75 12.12 -1.19
CA GLN A 7 -15.61 11.20 -0.43
C GLN A 7 -15.13 10.91 1.00
N GLY A 8 -14.68 11.96 1.71
CA GLY A 8 -14.17 11.85 3.08
C GLY A 8 -12.69 11.45 3.19
N PHE A 9 -12.03 11.11 2.08
CA PHE A 9 -10.59 10.80 2.05
C PHE A 9 -9.76 12.01 1.64
N ILE A 10 -8.56 12.12 2.21
CA ILE A 10 -7.60 13.17 1.88
C ILE A 10 -6.55 12.60 0.93
N LEU A 11 -6.46 13.19 -0.27
CA LEU A 11 -5.37 12.96 -1.20
C LEU A 11 -4.39 14.13 -1.12
N THR A 12 -3.10 13.82 -1.10
CA THR A 12 -2.03 14.82 -0.99
C THR A 12 -1.06 14.70 -2.15
N ASN A 13 -0.47 15.82 -2.55
CA ASN A 13 0.53 15.85 -3.61
C ASN A 13 1.56 16.94 -3.31
N SER A 14 2.76 16.51 -2.94
CA SER A 14 3.88 17.40 -2.63
C SER A 14 4.61 17.88 -3.88
N GLU A 15 4.70 17.04 -4.92
CA GLU A 15 5.57 17.25 -6.08
C GLU A 15 4.88 18.01 -7.22
N GLY A 16 3.56 18.09 -7.20
CA GLY A 16 2.76 18.78 -8.22
C GLY A 16 2.56 17.99 -9.52
N ARG A 17 3.07 16.77 -9.63
CA ARG A 17 2.88 15.89 -10.81
C ARG A 17 1.54 15.16 -10.75
N THR A 18 0.97 14.80 -11.89
CA THR A 18 -0.38 14.21 -11.97
C THR A 18 -0.45 12.77 -11.46
N ASP A 19 0.69 12.08 -11.38
CA ASP A 19 0.89 10.67 -11.06
C ASP A 19 1.47 10.41 -9.65
N THR A 20 1.73 11.46 -8.87
CA THR A 20 2.34 11.37 -7.54
C THR A 20 1.40 11.81 -6.42
N TRP A 21 0.10 11.57 -6.60
CA TRP A 21 -0.85 11.73 -5.51
C TRP A 21 -0.67 10.59 -4.50
N LYS A 22 -0.90 10.91 -3.24
CA LYS A 22 -0.82 9.98 -2.12
C LYS A 22 -2.16 9.90 -1.42
N LEU A 23 -2.63 8.67 -1.20
CA LEU A 23 -3.83 8.31 -0.47
C LEU A 23 -3.49 7.35 0.66
N THR A 24 -4.07 7.58 1.83
CA THR A 24 -3.95 6.68 2.99
C THR A 24 -5.33 6.16 3.37
N ILE A 25 -5.49 4.84 3.45
CA ILE A 25 -6.68 4.16 3.94
C ILE A 25 -6.25 3.21 5.07
N GLY A 26 -6.64 3.53 6.31
CA GLY A 26 -6.18 2.80 7.49
C GLY A 26 -4.64 2.81 7.59
N GLN A 27 -4.03 1.62 7.62
CA GLN A 27 -2.56 1.46 7.66
C GLN A 27 -1.91 1.42 6.28
N GLN A 28 -2.69 1.41 5.19
CA GLN A 28 -2.16 1.29 3.84
C GLN A 28 -2.03 2.67 3.18
N SER A 29 -0.85 2.94 2.64
CA SER A 29 -0.59 4.12 1.81
C SER A 29 -0.37 3.70 0.36
N ARG A 30 -0.96 4.44 -0.57
CA ARG A 30 -0.80 4.26 -2.01
C ARG A 30 -0.35 5.56 -2.66
N ILE A 31 0.51 5.43 -3.65
CA ILE A 31 0.95 6.54 -4.50
C ILE A 31 0.56 6.18 -5.93
N GLY A 32 0.01 7.14 -6.67
CA GLY A 32 -0.38 6.96 -8.06
C GLY A 32 -1.10 8.18 -8.62
N SER A 33 -1.69 8.00 -9.80
CA SER A 33 -2.48 9.06 -10.42
C SER A 33 -3.78 9.32 -9.66
N LEU A 34 -4.28 10.55 -9.76
CA LEU A 34 -5.53 10.94 -9.12
C LEU A 34 -6.71 10.04 -9.54
N PHE A 35 -6.73 9.60 -10.80
CA PHE A 35 -7.75 8.69 -11.32
C PHE A 35 -7.70 7.31 -10.64
N GLU A 36 -6.51 6.71 -10.54
CA GLU A 36 -6.34 5.41 -9.90
C GLU A 36 -6.72 5.45 -8.43
N LEU A 37 -6.34 6.52 -7.72
CA LEU A 37 -6.65 6.66 -6.29
C LEU A 37 -8.15 6.90 -6.05
N ARG A 38 -8.84 7.63 -6.93
CA ARG A 38 -10.31 7.76 -6.84
C ARG A 38 -11.02 6.43 -7.09
N ARG A 39 -10.58 5.67 -8.10
CA ARG A 39 -11.08 4.31 -8.33
C ARG A 39 -10.85 3.42 -7.11
N LEU A 40 -9.69 3.54 -6.46
CA LEU A 40 -9.37 2.79 -5.25
C LEU A 40 -10.28 3.15 -4.08
N VAL A 41 -10.59 4.43 -3.89
CA VAL A 41 -11.55 4.89 -2.87
C VAL A 41 -12.92 4.27 -3.12
N ASN A 42 -13.43 4.32 -4.35
CA ASN A 42 -14.74 3.76 -4.69
C ASN A 42 -14.77 2.26 -4.42
N TYR A 43 -13.74 1.53 -4.85
CA TYR A 43 -13.63 0.10 -4.58
C TYR A 43 -13.64 -0.22 -3.08
N TYR A 44 -12.91 0.57 -2.28
CA TYR A 44 -12.90 0.41 -0.82
C TYR A 44 -14.27 0.71 -0.19
N LEU A 45 -14.97 1.74 -0.65
CA LEU A 45 -16.30 2.07 -0.14
C LEU A 45 -17.35 1.02 -0.51
N GLU A 46 -17.21 0.38 -1.68
CA GLU A 46 -18.12 -0.69 -2.13
C GLU A 46 -17.86 -2.03 -1.41
N LEU A 47 -16.59 -2.40 -1.22
CA LEU A 47 -16.22 -3.76 -0.79
C LEU A 47 -15.59 -3.84 0.61
N GLY A 48 -15.22 -2.69 1.20
CA GLY A 48 -14.54 -2.62 2.50
C GLY A 48 -13.09 -3.10 2.49
N ILE A 49 -12.53 -3.47 1.34
CA ILE A 49 -11.18 -4.00 1.19
C ILE A 49 -10.32 -3.14 0.27
N VAL A 50 -9.02 -3.06 0.56
CA VAL A 50 -8.04 -2.37 -0.29
C VAL A 50 -7.26 -3.44 -1.08
N PRO A 51 -7.33 -3.45 -2.42
CA PRO A 51 -6.62 -4.40 -3.27
C PRO A 51 -5.12 -4.43 -2.97
N ALA A 52 -4.54 -5.63 -2.97
CA ALA A 52 -3.10 -5.81 -2.93
C ALA A 52 -2.48 -5.32 -4.24
N THR A 53 -1.34 -4.63 -4.14
CA THR A 53 -0.53 -4.29 -5.33
C THR A 53 0.52 -5.36 -5.54
N ARG A 54 1.05 -5.44 -6.77
CA ARG A 54 2.19 -6.31 -7.08
C ARG A 54 3.37 -6.07 -6.12
N ALA A 55 3.63 -4.81 -5.76
CA ALA A 55 4.66 -4.45 -4.77
C ALA A 55 4.37 -5.04 -3.38
N SER A 56 3.13 -4.87 -2.85
CA SER A 56 2.79 -5.43 -1.53
C SER A 56 2.81 -6.96 -1.52
N LEU A 57 2.52 -7.61 -2.65
CA LEU A 57 2.62 -9.06 -2.79
C LEU A 57 4.09 -9.55 -2.79
N GLN A 58 5.02 -8.75 -3.33
CA GLN A 58 6.45 -9.06 -3.30
C GLN A 58 7.04 -8.86 -1.90
N GLU A 59 6.65 -7.80 -1.19
CA GLU A 59 7.04 -7.55 0.21
C GLU A 59 6.59 -8.71 1.11
N ALA A 60 5.32 -9.14 1.00
CA ALA A 60 4.81 -10.28 1.78
C ALA A 60 5.59 -11.58 1.54
N LYS A 61 6.03 -11.83 0.29
CA LYS A 61 6.86 -12.99 -0.05
C LYS A 61 8.28 -12.91 0.55
N GLN A 62 8.87 -11.73 0.63
CA GLN A 62 10.17 -11.54 1.28
C GLN A 62 10.09 -11.78 2.79
N THR A 63 9.06 -11.26 3.47
CA THR A 63 8.87 -11.46 4.91
C THR A 63 8.70 -12.94 5.28
N GLN A 64 7.98 -13.72 4.46
CA GLN A 64 7.85 -15.17 4.65
C GLN A 64 9.20 -15.89 4.49
N ASN A 65 10.00 -15.55 3.48
CA ASN A 65 11.31 -16.18 3.27
C ASN A 65 12.32 -15.85 4.38
N SER A 66 12.23 -14.68 5.03
CA SER A 66 13.09 -14.35 6.18
C SER A 66 12.75 -15.12 7.45
N MET A 67 11.48 -15.52 7.64
CA MET A 67 11.03 -16.27 8.82
C MET A 67 11.39 -17.76 8.77
N SER A 68 11.66 -18.32 7.58
CA SER A 68 12.02 -19.74 7.43
C SER A 68 13.50 -20.05 7.62
N LYS A 69 14.38 -19.05 7.81
CA LYS A 69 15.80 -19.27 8.11
C LYS A 69 16.05 -19.32 9.62
N ASN A 70 15.51 -20.33 10.30
CA ASN A 70 16.01 -20.70 11.63
C ASN A 70 17.22 -21.63 11.41
N PRO A 71 18.46 -21.24 11.78
CA PRO A 71 19.58 -22.16 11.71
C PRO A 71 19.42 -23.22 12.81
N LEU A 72 19.13 -24.46 12.39
CA LEU A 72 19.21 -25.64 13.24
C LEU A 72 20.63 -25.72 13.81
N LYS A 73 20.80 -25.37 15.09
CA LYS A 73 22.07 -25.55 15.81
C LYS A 73 22.44 -27.04 15.82
N PRO A 74 23.63 -27.44 15.34
CA PRO A 74 24.05 -28.83 15.44
C PRO A 74 24.35 -29.17 16.90
N ARG A 75 23.59 -30.12 17.45
CA ARG A 75 23.82 -30.70 18.77
C ARG A 75 25.10 -31.54 18.71
N LYS A 76 26.20 -31.01 19.29
CA LYS A 76 27.45 -31.76 19.46
C LYS A 76 27.20 -32.96 20.39
N ARG A 77 27.69 -34.13 19.96
CA ARG A 77 27.75 -35.38 20.73
C ARG A 77 28.84 -35.30 21.79
#